data_AF-A0A7Y6QLA0-F1
#
_entry.id   AF-A0A7Y6QLA0-F1
#
_cell.length_a   1.000
_cell.length_b   1.000
_cell.length_c   1.000
_cell.angle_alpha   90.00
_cell.angle_beta   90.00
_cell.angle_gamma   90.00
#
_symmetry.space_group_name_H-M   'P 1'
#
loop_
_entity.id
_entity.type
_entity.pdbx_description
1 polymer ?
#
loop_
_entity_poly.entity_id
_entity_poly.type
_entity_poly.pdbx_seq_one_letter_code
_entity_poly.pdbx_strand_id
1 'polypeptide(L)' 'MKLQKGQIIEFDGLPAVVVGLPDDPDVPEDHVALWFGCPDAVRKSRGGPGGIIPEVWTVPIDLCDPGVPPVFKH' A
#
# COMPACT_ATOMS: atom_id res chain seq x y z
N MET A 1 11.96 -7.36 9.65
CA MET A 1 10.75 -7.98 9.05
C MET A 1 11.05 -8.31 7.59
N LYS A 2 10.66 -9.49 7.08
CA LYS A 2 10.78 -9.77 5.63
C LYS A 2 9.50 -9.30 4.93
N LEU A 3 9.59 -8.19 4.21
CA LEU A 3 8.47 -7.61 3.48
C LEU A 3 8.25 -8.31 2.13
N GLN A 4 7.01 -8.30 1.66
CA GLN A 4 6.65 -8.76 0.31
C GLN A 4 5.59 -7.86 -0.32
N LYS A 5 5.59 -7.76 -1.65
CA LYS A 5 4.54 -7.05 -2.39
C LYS A 5 3.16 -7.68 -2.09
N GLY A 6 2.15 -6.83 -1.95
CA GLY A 6 0.79 -7.20 -1.55
C GLY A 6 0.60 -7.41 -0.05
N GLN A 7 1.65 -7.32 0.76
CA GLN A 7 1.52 -7.38 2.22
C GLN A 7 0.79 -6.14 2.74
N ILE A 8 -0.16 -6.36 3.65
CA ILE A 8 -0.77 -5.29 4.44
C ILE A 8 0.16 -5.01 5.62
N ILE A 9 0.53 -3.74 5.77
CA ILE A 9 1.33 -3.23 6.88
C ILE A 9 0.61 -2.07 7.57
N GLU A 10 1.09 -1.67 8.74
CA GLU A 10 0.69 -0.44 9.40
C GLU A 10 1.83 0.58 9.33
N PHE A 11 1.50 1.82 8.97
CA PHE A 11 2.41 2.96 8.98
C PHE A 11 1.70 4.16 9.58
N ASP A 12 2.23 4.71 10.66
CA ASP A 12 1.65 5.85 11.40
C ASP A 12 0.16 5.63 11.75
N GLY A 13 -0.19 4.42 12.20
CA GLY A 13 -1.55 4.03 12.55
C GLY A 13 -2.50 3.84 11.36
N LEU A 14 -2.02 3.92 10.11
CA LEU A 14 -2.81 3.70 8.91
C LEU A 14 -2.43 2.38 8.22
N PRO A 15 -3.42 1.59 7.76
CA PRO A 15 -3.14 0.41 6.95
C PRO A 15 -2.69 0.82 5.55
N ALA A 16 -1.66 0.16 5.05
CA ALA A 16 -1.16 0.33 3.68
C ALA A 16 -0.79 -1.01 3.05
N VAL A 17 -0.70 -1.03 1.73
CA VAL A 17 -0.24 -2.18 0.95
C VAL A 17 1.16 -1.92 0.42
N VAL A 18 2.07 -2.87 0.64
CA VAL A 18 3.39 -2.85 0.02
C VAL A 18 3.25 -3.08 -1.48
N VAL A 19 3.68 -2.11 -2.29
CA VAL A 19 3.64 -2.18 -3.76
C VAL A 19 5.03 -2.14 -4.40
N GLY A 20 6.04 -1.71 -3.64
CA GLY A 20 7.45 -1.68 -4.06
C GLY A 20 8.38 -2.06 -2.92
N LEU A 21 9.52 -2.66 -3.26
CA LEU A 21 10.57 -3.14 -2.35
C LEU A 21 11.91 -2.43 -2.66
N PRO A 22 12.92 -2.47 -1.76
CA PRO A 22 14.20 -1.79 -1.98
C PRO A 22 14.96 -2.13 -3.26
N ASP A 23 14.67 -3.28 -3.88
CA ASP A 23 15.29 -3.74 -5.12
C ASP A 23 14.54 -3.26 -6.38
N ASP A 24 13.43 -2.55 -6.23
CA ASP A 24 12.70 -1.95 -7.34
C ASP A 24 13.36 -0.62 -7.78
N PRO A 25 13.42 -0.33 -9.10
CA PRO A 25 14.15 0.83 -9.63
C PRO A 25 13.78 2.21 -9.06
N ASP A 26 12.51 2.38 -8.65
CA ASP A 26 11.96 3.67 -8.17
C ASP A 26 11.84 3.73 -6.64
N VAL A 27 12.38 2.74 -5.93
CA VAL A 27 12.33 2.66 -4.47
C VAL A 27 13.74 2.85 -3.91
N PRO A 28 13.96 3.84 -3.02
CA PRO A 28 15.27 4.01 -2.39
C PRO A 28 15.72 2.78 -1.62
N GLU A 29 17.03 2.65 -1.44
CA GLU A 29 17.60 1.67 -0.51
C GLU A 29 16.98 1.87 0.89
N ASP A 30 16.77 0.74 1.59
CA ASP A 30 16.13 0.69 2.92
C ASP A 30 14.70 1.25 3.00
N HIS A 31 14.06 1.54 1.86
CA HIS A 31 12.67 2.01 1.79
C HIS A 31 11.73 0.96 1.21
N VAL A 32 10.45 1.10 1.53
CA VAL A 32 9.35 0.36 0.94
C VAL A 32 8.37 1.34 0.30
N ALA A 33 7.76 0.96 -0.81
CA ALA A 33 6.73 1.76 -1.45
C ALA A 33 5.34 1.30 -1.00
N LEU A 34 4.54 2.22 -0.48
CA LEU A 34 3.25 1.97 0.15
C LEU A 34 2.11 2.64 -0.61
N TRP A 35 1.03 1.89 -0.78
CA TRP A 35 -0.23 2.42 -1.27
C TRP A 35 -1.29 2.39 -0.16
N PHE A 36 -1.83 3.57 0.18
CA PHE A 36 -2.85 3.76 1.22
C PHE A 36 -4.30 3.59 0.71
N GLY A 37 -4.47 3.12 -0.52
CA GLY A 37 -5.77 3.05 -1.17
C GLY A 37 -6.17 4.38 -1.82
N CYS A 38 -7.46 4.50 -2.13
CA CYS A 38 -8.04 5.73 -2.67
C CYS A 38 -9.46 5.87 -2.08
N PRO A 39 -9.62 6.60 -0.95
CA PRO A 39 -10.89 6.68 -0.21
C PRO A 39 -12.06 7.19 -1.06
N ASP A 40 -11.80 8.10 -2.00
CA ASP A 40 -12.82 8.71 -2.86
C ASP A 40 -13.12 7.88 -4.12
N ALA A 41 -12.45 6.74 -4.31
CA ALA A 41 -12.63 5.90 -5.49
C ALA A 41 -13.99 5.17 -5.47
N VAL A 42 -14.81 5.44 -6.49
CA VAL A 42 -16.03 4.68 -6.74
C VAL A 42 -15.77 3.59 -7.78
N ARG A 43 -16.28 2.38 -7.54
CA ARG A 43 -16.21 1.27 -8.50
C ARG A 43 -16.89 1.65 -9.82
N LYS A 44 -16.32 1.24 -10.96
CA LYS A 44 -16.93 1.44 -12.29
C LYS A 44 -18.37 0.91 -12.38
N SER A 45 -18.62 -0.24 -11.76
CA SER A 45 -19.98 -0.84 -11.70
C SER A 45 -21.02 0.00 -10.94
N ARG A 46 -20.57 0.98 -10.14
CA ARG A 46 -21.41 1.96 -9.44
C ARG A 46 -21.38 3.34 -10.11
N GLY A 47 -20.90 3.43 -11.35
CA GLY A 47 -20.82 4.68 -12.11
C GLY A 47 -19.59 5.54 -11.79
N GLY A 48 -18.61 5.01 -11.06
CA GLY A 48 -17.34 5.72 -10.84
C GLY A 48 -16.51 5.85 -12.12
N PRO A 49 -15.69 6.92 -12.25
CA PRO A 49 -14.85 7.13 -13.44
C PRO A 49 -13.85 5.97 -13.64
N GLY A 50 -13.40 5.36 -12.54
CA GLY A 50 -12.37 4.33 -12.53
C GLY A 50 -11.03 4.82 -13.11
N GLY A 51 -10.05 3.92 -13.20
CA GLY A 51 -8.74 4.26 -13.79
C GLY A 51 -7.97 5.35 -13.02
N ILE A 52 -8.22 5.48 -11.73
CA ILE A 52 -7.46 6.40 -10.87
C ILE A 52 -6.01 5.93 -10.84
N ILE A 53 -5.08 6.85 -11.09
CA ILE A 53 -3.65 6.59 -10.95
C ILE A 53 -3.36 6.54 -9.45
N PRO A 54 -2.87 5.40 -8.92
CA PRO A 54 -2.57 5.28 -7.50
C PRO A 54 -1.36 6.15 -7.14
N GLU A 55 -1.48 6.92 -6.06
CA GLU A 55 -0.36 7.60 -5.45
C GLU A 55 0.35 6.66 -4.47
N VAL A 56 1.67 6.58 -4.57
CA VAL A 56 2.51 5.67 -3.81
C VAL A 56 3.58 6.47 -3.09
N TRP A 57 3.82 6.13 -1.82
CA TRP A 57 4.80 6.80 -0.98
C TRP A 57 5.95 5.87 -0.64
N THR A 58 7.19 6.32 -0.81
CA THR A 58 8.37 5.60 -0.33
C THR A 58 8.67 6.01 1.11
N VAL A 59 8.75 5.04 2.01
CA VAL A 59 9.01 5.28 3.44
C VAL A 59 10.08 4.33 3.98
N PRO A 60 10.83 4.71 5.02
CA PRO A 60 11.78 3.81 5.68
C PRO A 60 11.12 2.54 6.23
N ILE A 61 11.77 1.38 6.05
CA ILE A 61 11.25 0.08 6.50
C ILE A 61 11.11 0.00 8.02
N ASP A 62 11.95 0.69 8.77
CA ASP A 62 11.97 0.69 10.24
C ASP A 62 10.78 1.42 10.87
N LEU A 63 10.03 2.21 10.08
CA LEU A 63 8.79 2.87 10.48
C LEU A 63 7.53 2.03 10.18
N CYS A 64 7.70 0.82 9.65
CA CYS A 64 6.59 -0.05 9.27
C CYS A 64 6.37 -1.16 10.29
N ASP A 65 5.13 -1.27 10.76
CA ASP A 65 4.68 -2.35 11.65
C ASP A 65 3.92 -3.43 10.86
N PRO A 66 3.87 -4.69 11.36
CA PRO A 66 3.02 -5.72 10.79
C PRO A 66 1.55 -5.29 10.78
N GLY A 67 0.91 -5.37 9.61
CA GLY A 67 -0.49 -4.98 9.47
C GLY A 67 -1.46 -6.00 10.07
N VAL A 68 -2.66 -5.54 10.41
CA VAL A 68 -3.74 -6.41 10.87
C VAL A 68 -4.23 -7.31 9.73
N PRO A 69 -4.49 -8.61 9.97
CA PRO A 69 -5.06 -9.51 8.96
C PRO A 69 -6.40 -9.00 8.43
N PRO A 70 -6.62 -9.01 7.10
CA PRO A 70 -7.86 -8.50 6.51
C PRO A 70 -9.03 -9.44 6.80
N VAL A 71 -10.23 -8.84 6.96
CA VAL A 71 -11.49 -9.59 7.05
C VAL A 71 -12.16 -9.63 5.68
N PHE A 72 -12.35 -10.84 5.16
CA PHE A 72 -13.03 -11.06 3.88
C PHE A 72 -14.55 -11.08 4.08
N LYS A 73 -15.28 -10.41 3.17
CA LYS A 73 -16.75 -10.37 3.13
C LYS A 73 -17.23 -10.64 1.70
N HIS A 74 -18.38 -11.27 1.57
CA HIS A 74 -19.00 -11.68 0.29
C HIS A 74 -20.23 -10.84 -0.02
#